data_AF-A0A0C3S789-F1
#
_entry.id   AF-A0A0C3S789-F1
#
_cell.length_a   1.000
_cell.length_b   1.000
_cell.length_c   1.000
_cell.angle_alpha   90.00
_cell.angle_beta   90.00
_cell.angle_gamma   90.00
#
_symmetry.space_group_name_H-M   'P 1'
#
loop_
_entity.id
_entity.type
_entity.pdbx_description
1 polymer ?
#
loop_
_entity_poly.entity_id
_entity_poly.type
_entity_poly.pdbx_seq_one_letter_code
_entity_poly.pdbx_strand_id
1 'polypeptide(L)'
;MLATTLAPFILLVSKQLPAPTQPHPCLSYHGLSTSGKYSFFGTVDETCITDAVPLLESGSFVAVDYNSRSELVWLESEAEGIDESLRSKSLDSYDAVALFLQSVKSSLVVDYAAQKQHTISEEPSADVLQVLHQDAGSVLLRVDRSLAKSIDTHLPPFWRSMTISREPQQLLPVPTSAVDRVREILKQTKFDPTVASLVNNISVTDLKNDIRYLTGEDPKSNILSRHSFSDGVRVAAHWLKGLFEHTGATCELSPFLSGFAPNVICSYPATVNTTETILVSAHYDSRGSFGTTRAPGGDDDGSGTVALISIARAIARTGVTFKKNIQLCAFAGEEQGLLGSRAYAREMREKGADLTLMVQADMLAYHKAGEPPQLGLPEVIGTPEVTQLVANLSAIYSPELTVGFTAACCSDHQSFHEQGFPATQVFERAGPIVDPMYHNSGDLSDREGYDFEQLRSIAKFATLLHAAGYDVPESAQ
;
A
#
# COMPACT_ATOMS: atom_id res chain seq x y z
N MET A 1 9.93 8.73 -31.71
CA MET A 1 8.63 8.39 -31.10
C MET A 1 7.79 9.65 -31.14
N LEU A 2 6.67 9.64 -31.84
CA LEU A 2 5.74 10.77 -31.87
C LEU A 2 5.15 10.92 -30.46
N ALA A 3 5.39 12.06 -29.81
CA ALA A 3 4.69 12.41 -28.58
C ALA A 3 3.22 12.64 -28.95
N THR A 4 2.37 11.66 -28.69
CA THR A 4 0.92 11.83 -28.74
C THR A 4 0.54 12.77 -27.60
N THR A 5 0.30 14.04 -27.91
CA THR A 5 -0.41 14.97 -27.05
C THR A 5 -1.82 14.41 -26.87
N LEU A 6 -2.14 13.92 -25.67
CA LEU A 6 -3.52 13.58 -25.32
C LEU A 6 -4.36 14.87 -25.38
N ALA A 7 -5.57 14.78 -25.92
CA ALA A 7 -6.47 15.93 -25.98
C ALA A 7 -6.77 16.41 -24.55
N PRO A 8 -6.95 17.73 -24.34
CA PRO A 8 -7.38 18.25 -23.06
C PRO A 8 -8.72 17.60 -22.66
N PHE A 9 -8.85 17.23 -21.40
CA PHE A 9 -10.06 16.62 -20.87
C PHE A 9 -10.38 17.17 -19.49
N ILE A 10 -11.63 17.05 -19.09
CA ILE A 10 -12.13 17.59 -17.83
C ILE A 10 -12.12 16.47 -16.80
N LEU A 11 -11.32 16.67 -15.75
CA LEU A 11 -11.24 15.78 -14.61
C LEU A 11 -12.28 16.21 -13.57
N LEU A 12 -13.19 15.30 -13.26
CA LEU A 12 -14.09 15.37 -12.13
C LEU A 12 -13.45 14.70 -10.91
N VAL A 13 -13.33 15.46 -9.83
CA VAL A 13 -12.96 14.97 -8.50
C VAL A 13 -14.23 14.90 -7.65
N SER A 14 -14.59 13.74 -7.11
CA SER A 14 -15.80 13.57 -6.28
C SER A 14 -15.51 12.84 -4.97
N LYS A 15 -16.14 13.28 -3.86
CA LYS A 15 -15.91 12.81 -2.48
C LYS A 15 -16.66 11.52 -2.08
N GLN A 16 -17.45 10.91 -2.97
CA GLN A 16 -18.25 9.74 -2.59
C GLN A 16 -17.79 8.43 -3.23
N LEU A 17 -17.56 7.44 -2.36
CA LEU A 17 -17.98 6.05 -2.54
C LEU A 17 -19.50 5.98 -2.28
N PRO A 18 -20.31 5.28 -3.08
CA PRO A 18 -19.91 4.15 -3.89
C PRO A 18 -19.50 4.63 -5.27
N ALA A 19 -18.46 4.00 -5.83
CA ALA A 19 -18.39 3.95 -7.28
C ALA A 19 -19.79 3.52 -7.75
N PRO A 20 -20.55 4.32 -8.51
CA PRO A 20 -21.75 3.78 -9.10
C PRO A 20 -21.30 2.50 -9.78
N THR A 21 -22.00 1.40 -9.53
CA THR A 21 -21.62 0.07 -10.01
C THR A 21 -21.37 0.07 -11.52
N GLN A 22 -21.81 1.13 -12.22
CA GLN A 22 -21.17 1.67 -13.42
C GLN A 22 -21.10 3.21 -13.39
N PRO A 23 -19.96 3.85 -13.74
CA PRO A 23 -19.92 5.29 -14.00
C PRO A 23 -20.94 5.70 -15.06
N HIS A 24 -21.37 6.96 -15.04
CA HIS A 24 -22.22 7.50 -16.10
C HIS A 24 -21.55 7.24 -17.48
N PRO A 25 -22.28 6.83 -18.54
CA PRO A 25 -21.67 6.33 -19.77
C PRO A 25 -20.67 7.28 -20.47
N CYS A 26 -20.78 8.59 -20.23
CA CYS A 26 -19.88 9.59 -20.80
C CYS A 26 -18.67 9.94 -19.89
N LEU A 27 -18.56 9.32 -18.72
CA LEU A 27 -17.44 9.47 -17.78
C LEU A 27 -16.54 8.24 -17.83
N SER A 28 -15.26 8.47 -18.05
CA SER A 28 -14.20 7.47 -17.92
C SER A 28 -13.68 7.48 -16.49
N TYR A 29 -13.50 6.33 -15.86
CA TYR A 29 -12.92 6.26 -14.51
C TYR A 29 -11.39 6.32 -14.58
N HIS A 30 -10.73 7.07 -13.70
CA HIS A 30 -9.27 7.24 -13.68
C HIS A 30 -8.61 6.71 -12.39
N GLY A 31 -9.39 6.36 -11.37
CA GLY A 31 -8.90 5.74 -10.15
C GLY A 31 -9.57 6.26 -8.88
N LEU A 32 -9.16 5.69 -7.75
CA LEU A 32 -9.55 6.06 -6.40
C LEU A 32 -8.34 6.61 -5.66
N SER A 33 -8.53 7.59 -4.79
CA SER A 33 -7.48 8.05 -3.88
C SER A 33 -7.04 6.95 -2.92
N THR A 34 -5.84 7.10 -2.36
CA THR A 34 -5.28 6.20 -1.35
C THR A 34 -6.08 6.19 -0.05
N SER A 35 -6.79 7.27 0.27
CA SER A 35 -7.75 7.32 1.39
C SER A 35 -9.10 6.67 1.10
N GLY A 36 -9.34 6.27 -0.16
CA GLY A 36 -10.64 5.80 -0.62
C GLY A 36 -11.71 6.88 -0.80
N LYS A 37 -11.47 8.12 -0.39
CA LYS A 37 -12.51 9.16 -0.32
C LYS A 37 -12.81 9.81 -1.66
N TYR A 38 -11.83 9.86 -2.56
CA TYR A 38 -11.96 10.61 -3.81
C TYR A 38 -11.91 9.68 -5.01
N SER A 39 -12.93 9.77 -5.86
CA SER A 39 -12.92 9.14 -7.18
C SER A 39 -12.61 10.16 -8.26
N PHE A 40 -11.81 9.74 -9.24
CA PHE A 40 -11.39 10.56 -10.37
C PHE A 40 -12.08 10.07 -11.64
N PHE A 41 -12.76 10.97 -12.35
CA PHE A 41 -13.41 10.67 -13.63
C PHE A 41 -12.99 11.68 -14.70
N GLY A 42 -12.91 11.26 -15.94
CA GLY A 42 -12.50 12.08 -17.08
C GLY A 42 -13.57 12.11 -18.16
N THR A 43 -13.72 13.24 -18.84
CA THR A 43 -14.51 13.35 -20.06
C THR A 43 -13.94 14.40 -21.02
N VAL A 44 -14.10 14.18 -22.32
CA VAL A 44 -13.79 15.16 -23.38
C VAL A 44 -15.03 15.89 -23.88
N ASP A 45 -16.21 15.53 -23.37
CA ASP A 45 -17.50 16.09 -23.78
C ASP A 45 -18.01 17.07 -22.73
N GLU A 46 -18.08 18.36 -23.07
CA GLU A 46 -18.59 19.38 -22.15
C GLU A 46 -20.08 19.19 -21.81
N THR A 47 -20.86 18.57 -22.69
CA THR A 47 -22.29 18.31 -22.43
C THR A 47 -22.47 17.26 -21.34
N CYS A 48 -21.54 16.30 -21.25
CA CYS A 48 -21.48 15.29 -20.20
C CYS A 48 -21.43 15.90 -18.78
N ILE A 49 -20.80 17.07 -18.62
CA ILE A 49 -20.72 17.76 -17.33
C ILE A 49 -22.12 18.08 -16.81
N THR A 50 -22.98 18.62 -17.67
CA THR A 50 -24.33 19.05 -17.29
C THR A 50 -25.18 17.86 -16.85
N ASP A 51 -25.00 16.72 -17.51
CA ASP A 51 -25.71 15.47 -17.20
C ASP A 51 -25.13 14.75 -15.96
N ALA A 52 -23.84 14.90 -15.70
CA ALA A 52 -23.16 14.29 -14.56
C ALA A 52 -23.34 15.08 -13.25
N VAL A 53 -23.49 16.41 -13.31
CA VAL A 53 -23.64 17.28 -12.12
C VAL A 53 -24.73 16.80 -11.13
N PRO A 54 -25.94 16.40 -11.58
CA PRO A 54 -26.98 15.90 -10.68
C PRO A 54 -26.64 14.58 -9.96
N LEU A 55 -25.66 13.82 -10.45
CA LEU A 55 -25.22 12.55 -9.88
C LEU A 55 -24.17 12.73 -8.78
N LEU A 56 -23.73 13.96 -8.53
CA LEU A 56 -22.68 14.27 -7.59
C LEU A 56 -23.26 14.94 -6.34
N GLU A 57 -23.03 14.34 -5.18
CA GLU A 57 -23.28 15.05 -3.91
C GLU A 57 -22.30 16.22 -3.73
N SER A 58 -21.05 16.03 -4.13
CA SER A 58 -20.03 17.07 -4.21
C SER A 58 -18.94 16.69 -5.20
N GLY A 59 -18.32 17.70 -5.80
CA GLY A 59 -17.17 17.51 -6.68
C GLY A 59 -16.75 18.78 -7.40
N SER A 60 -15.64 18.70 -8.12
CA SER A 60 -15.11 19.80 -8.92
C SER A 60 -14.68 19.31 -10.29
N PHE A 61 -15.05 20.06 -11.32
CA PHE A 61 -14.59 19.84 -12.69
C PHE A 61 -13.35 20.69 -12.94
N VAL A 62 -12.30 20.06 -13.45
CA VAL A 62 -10.99 20.67 -13.62
C VAL A 62 -10.54 20.43 -15.05
N ALA A 63 -10.32 21.51 -15.80
CA ALA A 63 -9.74 21.40 -17.13
C ALA A 63 -8.28 20.95 -17.00
N VAL A 64 -7.94 19.82 -17.61
CA VAL A 64 -6.58 19.29 -17.63
C VAL A 64 -6.06 19.29 -19.06
N ASP A 65 -4.86 19.85 -19.22
CA ASP A 65 -4.06 19.71 -20.44
C ASP A 65 -2.80 18.89 -20.14
N TYR A 66 -2.61 17.81 -20.89
CA TYR A 66 -1.47 16.91 -20.73
C TYR A 66 -0.36 17.27 -21.70
N ASN A 67 0.81 17.57 -21.14
CA ASN A 67 2.05 17.50 -21.88
C ASN A 67 2.83 16.22 -21.51
N SER A 68 3.81 15.86 -22.34
CA SER A 68 4.62 14.64 -22.13
C SER A 68 5.58 14.73 -20.94
N ARG A 69 5.75 15.91 -20.34
CA ARG A 69 6.69 16.19 -19.24
C ARG A 69 6.01 16.27 -17.87
N SER A 70 4.69 16.51 -17.81
CA SER A 70 3.96 16.74 -16.56
C SER A 70 3.09 15.56 -16.13
N GLU A 71 3.02 15.24 -14.84
CA GLU A 71 2.02 14.34 -14.25
C GLU A 71 0.97 15.10 -13.44
N LEU A 72 -0.20 14.47 -13.30
CA LEU A 72 -1.18 14.87 -12.30
C LEU A 72 -0.88 14.18 -10.98
N VAL A 73 -0.78 14.97 -9.92
CA VAL A 73 -0.58 14.50 -8.56
C VAL A 73 -1.72 14.98 -7.68
N TRP A 74 -2.38 14.04 -7.02
CA TRP A 74 -3.33 14.28 -5.96
C TRP A 74 -2.61 14.30 -4.62
N LEU A 75 -2.82 15.37 -3.85
CA LEU A 75 -2.40 15.46 -2.45
C LEU A 75 -3.64 15.45 -1.57
N GLU A 76 -3.59 14.71 -0.48
CA GLU A 76 -4.69 14.66 0.50
C GLU A 76 -4.18 14.55 1.93
N SER A 77 -4.95 15.13 2.85
CA SER A 77 -4.74 14.99 4.29
C SER A 77 -5.36 13.70 4.81
N GLU A 78 -4.62 13.00 5.66
CA GLU A 78 -5.02 11.76 6.32
C GLU A 78 -5.72 12.00 7.66
N ALA A 79 -6.04 13.26 8.00
CA ALA A 79 -6.43 13.67 9.35
C ALA A 79 -7.57 12.84 9.99
N GLU A 80 -8.46 12.21 9.21
CA GLU A 80 -9.55 11.38 9.73
C GLU A 80 -9.12 9.96 10.14
N GLY A 81 -8.03 9.43 9.56
CA GLY A 81 -7.46 8.14 9.92
C GLY A 81 -6.42 8.22 11.05
N ILE A 82 -6.03 9.43 11.45
CA ILE A 82 -5.03 9.71 12.50
C ILE A 82 -5.73 10.14 13.79
N ASP A 83 -5.27 9.61 14.92
CA ASP A 83 -5.75 9.99 16.24
C ASP A 83 -5.52 11.48 16.53
N GLU A 84 -6.52 12.13 17.13
CA GLU A 84 -6.48 13.57 17.37
C GLU A 84 -5.29 14.02 18.23
N SER A 85 -4.78 13.15 19.11
CA SER A 85 -3.64 13.48 19.98
C SER A 85 -2.31 13.58 19.23
N LEU A 86 -2.19 12.98 18.05
CA LEU A 86 -1.00 13.11 17.20
C LEU A 86 -1.04 14.37 16.34
N ARG A 87 -2.22 14.97 16.15
CA ARG A 87 -2.41 16.07 15.23
C ARG A 87 -1.90 17.38 15.82
N SER A 88 -0.93 17.99 15.15
CA SER A 88 -0.49 19.35 15.42
C SER A 88 -1.22 20.34 14.53
N LYS A 89 -2.05 21.21 15.12
CA LYS A 89 -2.86 22.20 14.39
C LYS A 89 -2.06 23.11 13.45
N SER A 90 -0.75 23.30 13.66
CA SER A 90 0.08 24.14 12.79
C SER A 90 0.71 23.39 11.63
N LEU A 91 1.15 22.14 11.83
CA LEU A 91 1.91 21.38 10.83
C LEU A 91 1.01 20.53 9.92
N ASP A 92 -0.17 20.15 10.40
CA ASP A 92 -1.12 19.36 9.61
C ASP A 92 -2.07 20.25 8.81
N SER A 93 -1.97 21.57 9.02
CA SER A 93 -2.86 22.55 8.42
C SER A 93 -2.59 22.72 6.93
N TYR A 94 -3.65 23.11 6.21
CA TYR A 94 -3.57 23.60 4.85
C TYR A 94 -2.48 24.67 4.64
N ASP A 95 -2.24 25.52 5.65
CA ASP A 95 -1.20 26.56 5.58
C ASP A 95 0.20 25.93 5.41
N ALA A 96 0.46 24.76 6.00
CA ALA A 96 1.72 24.04 5.82
C ALA A 96 1.90 23.55 4.38
N VAL A 97 0.84 23.05 3.74
CA VAL A 97 0.88 22.67 2.32
C VAL A 97 1.05 23.89 1.42
N ALA A 98 0.36 25.00 1.71
CA ALA A 98 0.54 26.24 0.96
C ALA A 98 1.98 26.76 1.05
N LEU A 99 2.59 26.71 2.24
CA LEU A 99 4.00 27.04 2.47
C LEU A 99 4.93 26.07 1.73
N PHE A 100 4.63 24.77 1.74
CA PHE A 100 5.35 23.78 0.94
C PHE A 100 5.31 24.14 -0.56
N LEU A 101 4.13 24.39 -1.12
CA LEU A 101 3.97 24.75 -2.53
C LEU A 101 4.73 26.03 -2.88
N GLN A 102 4.77 27.00 -1.96
CA GLN A 102 5.57 28.21 -2.12
C GLN A 102 7.07 27.90 -2.07
N SER A 103 7.52 27.04 -1.15
CA SER A 103 8.92 26.66 -1.00
C SER A 103 9.45 25.92 -2.23
N VAL A 104 8.66 24.99 -2.80
CA VAL A 104 9.01 24.27 -4.04
C VAL A 104 9.13 25.22 -5.20
N LYS A 105 8.14 26.11 -5.39
CA LYS A 105 8.19 27.15 -6.42
C LYS A 105 9.45 28.01 -6.28
N SER A 106 9.80 28.40 -5.07
CA SER A 106 11.00 29.23 -4.83
C SER A 106 12.32 28.48 -5.06
N SER A 107 12.40 27.21 -4.67
CA SER A 107 13.62 26.37 -4.80
C SER A 107 13.91 26.05 -6.26
N LEU A 108 12.86 25.74 -7.03
CA LEU A 108 12.98 25.55 -8.48
C LEU A 108 13.53 26.81 -9.15
N VAL A 109 13.02 27.99 -8.79
CA VAL A 109 13.50 29.28 -9.33
C VAL A 109 14.98 29.53 -9.03
N VAL A 110 15.47 29.13 -7.84
CA VAL A 110 16.88 29.28 -7.45
C VAL A 110 17.80 28.34 -8.22
N ASP A 111 17.41 27.08 -8.42
CA ASP A 111 18.22 26.08 -9.13
C ASP A 111 18.38 26.45 -10.63
N TYR A 112 17.32 27.00 -11.25
CA TYR A 112 17.38 27.57 -12.60
C TYR A 112 18.32 28.78 -12.71
N ALA A 113 18.48 29.58 -11.64
CA ALA A 113 19.41 30.70 -11.65
C ALA A 113 20.88 30.25 -11.52
N ALA A 114 21.13 29.10 -10.88
CA ALA A 114 22.46 28.53 -10.68
C ALA A 114 22.99 27.73 -11.89
N GLN A 115 22.12 27.14 -12.72
CA GLN A 115 22.50 26.34 -13.90
C GLN A 115 22.74 27.14 -15.20
N LYS A 116 23.23 28.39 -15.10
CA LYS A 116 23.76 29.11 -16.29
C LYS A 116 25.13 28.56 -16.70
N GLN A 117 25.16 27.35 -17.25
CA GLN A 117 26.26 26.90 -18.11
C GLN A 117 25.68 26.50 -19.47
N HIS A 118 26.14 27.20 -20.51
CA HIS A 118 25.56 27.27 -21.85
C HIS A 118 25.25 25.90 -22.50
N THR A 119 23.95 25.63 -22.72
CA THR A 119 23.49 24.76 -23.81
C THR A 119 22.41 25.51 -24.60
N ILE A 120 22.56 25.59 -25.92
CA ILE A 120 21.58 26.21 -26.82
C ILE A 120 20.45 25.19 -27.05
N SER A 121 19.38 25.27 -26.26
CA SER A 121 17.97 25.13 -26.69
C SER A 121 17.04 24.88 -25.50
N GLU A 122 15.87 25.49 -25.59
CA GLU A 122 14.70 25.46 -24.69
C GLU A 122 14.71 26.51 -23.57
N GLU A 123 13.79 27.48 -23.71
CA GLU A 123 13.42 28.42 -22.65
C GLU A 123 12.90 27.68 -21.42
N PRO A 124 13.09 28.22 -20.20
CA PRO A 124 12.54 27.62 -18.99
C PRO A 124 11.01 27.74 -19.04
N SER A 125 10.29 26.61 -19.10
CA SER A 125 8.84 26.68 -18.99
C SER A 125 8.48 27.10 -17.56
N ALA A 126 7.63 28.12 -17.45
CA ALA A 126 7.10 28.61 -16.18
C ALA A 126 6.12 27.61 -15.50
N ASP A 127 6.01 26.38 -16.00
CA ASP A 127 4.94 25.42 -15.72
C ASP A 127 5.44 24.16 -14.97
N VAL A 128 6.44 24.28 -14.09
CA VAL A 128 6.96 23.12 -13.34
C VAL A 128 5.99 22.64 -12.26
N LEU A 129 5.18 23.55 -11.70
CA LEU A 129 4.15 23.24 -10.70
C LEU A 129 2.95 24.19 -10.84
N GLN A 130 1.78 23.63 -11.11
CA GLN A 130 0.51 24.34 -11.19
C GLN A 130 -0.53 23.69 -10.29
N VAL A 131 -1.24 24.50 -9.50
CA VAL A 131 -2.40 24.04 -8.74
C VAL A 131 -3.62 24.10 -9.66
N LEU A 132 -4.26 22.96 -9.89
CA LEU A 132 -5.43 22.85 -10.76
C LEU A 132 -6.75 22.84 -9.99
N HIS A 133 -6.73 22.26 -8.78
CA HIS A 133 -7.86 22.25 -7.86
C HIS A 133 -7.37 22.24 -6.43
N GLN A 134 -8.17 22.81 -5.53
CA GLN A 134 -7.83 22.94 -4.13
C GLN A 134 -9.11 23.00 -3.28
N ASP A 135 -9.10 22.24 -2.18
CA ASP A 135 -10.14 22.21 -1.15
C ASP A 135 -9.47 22.09 0.24
N ALA A 136 -10.25 22.14 1.32
CA ALA A 136 -9.76 22.25 2.71
C ALA A 136 -8.78 21.14 3.14
N GLY A 137 -8.81 19.96 2.51
CA GLY A 137 -7.95 18.82 2.84
C GLY A 137 -7.31 18.15 1.61
N SER A 138 -7.37 18.77 0.44
CA SER A 138 -6.88 18.15 -0.79
C SER A 138 -6.45 19.14 -1.86
N VAL A 139 -5.46 18.76 -2.66
CA VAL A 139 -4.91 19.58 -3.74
C VAL A 139 -4.64 18.72 -4.97
N LEU A 140 -5.11 19.15 -6.13
CA LEU A 140 -4.70 18.58 -7.41
C LEU A 140 -3.62 19.46 -8.03
N LEU A 141 -2.48 18.85 -8.32
CA LEU A 141 -1.33 19.50 -8.92
C LEU A 141 -1.05 18.93 -10.30
N ARG A 142 -0.56 19.80 -11.19
CA ARG A 142 0.22 19.42 -12.36
C ARG A 142 1.68 19.73 -12.07
N VAL A 143 2.53 18.72 -12.08
CA VAL A 143 3.96 18.85 -11.76
C VAL A 143 4.81 18.16 -12.81
N ASP A 144 6.09 18.53 -12.92
CA ASP A 144 7.05 17.75 -13.71
C ASP A 144 7.14 16.28 -13.21
N ARG A 145 7.35 15.35 -14.15
CA ARG A 145 7.51 13.91 -13.88
C ARG A 145 8.57 13.57 -12.85
N SER A 146 9.67 14.33 -12.81
CA SER A 146 10.74 14.12 -11.83
C SER A 146 10.29 14.53 -10.43
N LEU A 147 9.55 15.63 -10.29
CA LEU A 147 9.00 16.07 -9.02
C LEU A 147 7.89 15.15 -8.51
N ALA A 148 7.02 14.66 -9.40
CA ALA A 148 5.93 13.73 -9.04
C ALA A 148 6.42 12.49 -8.28
N LYS A 149 7.66 12.08 -8.55
CA LYS A 149 8.31 10.92 -7.95
C LYS A 149 8.78 11.12 -6.52
N SER A 150 9.09 12.35 -6.12
CA SER A 150 9.69 12.64 -4.81
C SER A 150 8.91 13.68 -4.02
N ILE A 151 7.70 14.03 -4.48
CA ILE A 151 6.89 15.08 -3.87
C ILE A 151 6.49 14.72 -2.44
N ASP A 152 6.33 13.43 -2.15
CA ASP A 152 6.04 12.85 -0.83
C ASP A 152 7.09 13.22 0.22
N THR A 153 8.37 13.27 -0.15
CA THR A 153 9.48 13.65 0.76
C THR A 153 9.40 15.10 1.26
N HIS A 154 8.57 15.91 0.60
CA HIS A 154 8.34 17.31 0.93
C HIS A 154 6.93 17.57 1.44
N LEU A 155 6.12 16.54 1.66
CA LEU A 155 4.80 16.75 2.26
C LEU A 155 4.91 16.93 3.77
N PRO A 156 4.08 17.82 4.35
CA PRO A 156 3.95 17.88 5.80
C PRO A 156 3.46 16.54 6.37
N PRO A 157 3.58 16.33 7.70
CA PRO A 157 3.05 15.14 8.36
C PRO A 157 1.58 14.90 8.01
N PHE A 158 1.19 13.63 7.89
CA PHE A 158 -0.19 13.19 7.61
C PHE A 158 -0.79 13.72 6.30
N TRP A 159 0.07 13.99 5.32
CA TRP A 159 -0.34 14.22 3.94
C TRP A 159 0.29 13.16 3.05
N ARG A 160 -0.48 12.61 2.10
CA ARG A 160 0.01 11.68 1.08
C ARG A 160 -0.08 12.28 -0.30
N SER A 161 0.69 11.70 -1.23
CA SER A 161 0.59 11.97 -2.66
C SER A 161 0.27 10.71 -3.43
N MET A 162 -0.49 10.87 -4.51
CA MET A 162 -0.74 9.80 -5.48
C MET A 162 -0.76 10.39 -6.89
N THR A 163 -0.15 9.70 -7.85
CA THR A 163 -0.30 10.06 -9.27
C THR A 163 -1.64 9.58 -9.82
N ILE A 164 -2.35 10.43 -10.56
CA ILE A 164 -3.59 10.04 -11.23
C ILE A 164 -3.27 9.41 -12.59
N SER A 165 -3.88 8.26 -12.91
CA SER A 165 -3.70 7.60 -14.20
C SER A 165 -4.20 8.50 -15.33
N ARG A 166 -3.36 8.66 -16.37
CA ARG A 166 -3.75 9.35 -17.60
C ARG A 166 -4.76 8.55 -18.42
N GLU A 167 -4.59 7.24 -18.40
CA GLU A 167 -5.45 6.32 -19.12
C GLU A 167 -6.65 5.93 -18.25
N PRO A 168 -7.86 5.87 -18.83
CA PRO A 168 -9.03 5.32 -18.16
C PRO A 168 -8.77 3.92 -17.61
N GLN A 169 -9.25 3.69 -16.40
CA GLN A 169 -9.25 2.41 -15.71
C GLN A 169 -10.65 1.81 -15.75
N GLN A 170 -10.73 0.48 -15.76
CA GLN A 170 -11.99 -0.21 -15.63
C GLN A 170 -12.31 -0.42 -14.15
N LEU A 171 -13.54 -0.07 -13.73
CA LEU A 171 -14.05 -0.46 -12.43
C LEU A 171 -14.42 -1.95 -12.48
N LEU A 172 -13.75 -2.77 -11.69
CA LEU A 172 -13.92 -4.22 -11.67
C LEU A 172 -14.47 -4.67 -10.31
N PRO A 173 -15.75 -5.06 -10.21
CA PRO A 173 -16.24 -5.67 -8.98
C PRO A 173 -15.63 -7.05 -8.78
N VAL A 174 -15.47 -7.46 -7.52
CA VAL A 174 -15.04 -8.82 -7.18
C VAL A 174 -16.10 -9.82 -7.69
N PRO A 175 -15.73 -10.80 -8.54
CA PRO A 175 -16.68 -11.76 -9.09
C PRO A 175 -17.39 -12.57 -7.99
N THR A 176 -18.71 -12.77 -8.14
CA THR A 176 -19.51 -13.58 -7.19
C THR A 176 -18.92 -14.97 -6.98
N SER A 177 -18.36 -15.59 -8.03
CA SER A 177 -17.70 -16.90 -7.92
C SER A 177 -16.48 -16.90 -6.99
N ALA A 178 -15.70 -15.82 -7.00
CA ALA A 178 -14.56 -15.66 -6.11
C ALA A 178 -15.02 -15.45 -4.66
N VAL A 179 -16.06 -14.63 -4.46
CA VAL A 179 -16.71 -14.44 -3.15
C VAL A 179 -17.27 -15.76 -2.61
N ASP A 180 -17.98 -16.53 -3.42
CA ASP A 180 -18.58 -17.81 -3.01
C ASP A 180 -17.51 -18.84 -2.60
N ARG A 181 -16.33 -18.81 -3.22
CA ARG A 181 -15.18 -19.63 -2.81
C ARG A 181 -14.74 -19.30 -1.38
N VAL A 182 -14.65 -18.01 -1.04
CA VAL A 182 -14.32 -17.56 0.33
C VAL A 182 -15.42 -17.91 1.32
N ARG A 183 -16.70 -17.78 0.93
CA ARG A 183 -17.84 -18.21 1.76
C ARG A 183 -17.80 -19.69 2.09
N GLU A 184 -17.32 -20.53 1.17
CA GLU A 184 -17.18 -21.95 1.44
C GLU A 184 -16.07 -22.24 2.46
N ILE A 185 -14.94 -21.55 2.37
CA ILE A 185 -13.86 -21.64 3.38
C ILE A 185 -14.38 -21.16 4.76
N LEU A 186 -15.14 -20.07 4.78
CA LEU A 186 -15.77 -19.54 6.00
C LEU A 186 -16.66 -20.58 6.70
N LYS A 187 -17.48 -21.33 5.96
CA LYS A 187 -18.35 -22.38 6.56
C LYS A 187 -17.55 -23.52 7.19
N GLN A 188 -16.35 -23.79 6.69
CA GLN A 188 -15.49 -24.87 7.14
C GLN A 188 -14.53 -24.44 8.25
N THR A 189 -14.45 -23.13 8.52
CA THR A 189 -13.55 -22.53 9.50
C THR A 189 -13.87 -23.04 10.90
N LYS A 190 -12.88 -23.69 11.53
CA LYS A 190 -12.93 -24.17 12.91
C LYS A 190 -11.52 -24.29 13.47
N PHE A 191 -11.42 -24.45 14.78
CA PHE A 191 -10.15 -24.76 15.43
C PHE A 191 -9.60 -26.10 14.92
N ASP A 192 -8.33 -26.09 14.56
CA ASP A 192 -7.54 -27.23 14.13
C ASP A 192 -6.23 -27.24 14.93
N PRO A 193 -5.96 -28.28 15.74
CA PRO A 193 -4.76 -28.34 16.57
C PRO A 193 -3.48 -28.38 15.74
N THR A 194 -3.52 -28.91 14.51
CA THR A 194 -2.36 -28.94 13.62
C THR A 194 -2.03 -27.53 13.16
N VAL A 195 -3.04 -26.77 12.71
CA VAL A 195 -2.86 -25.34 12.37
C VAL A 195 -2.31 -24.58 13.56
N ALA A 196 -2.86 -24.77 14.76
CA ALA A 196 -2.38 -24.12 15.98
C ALA A 196 -0.89 -24.40 16.24
N SER A 197 -0.44 -25.65 16.06
CA SER A 197 0.97 -26.03 16.20
C SER A 197 1.86 -25.32 15.17
N LEU A 198 1.45 -25.27 13.91
CA LEU A 198 2.20 -24.63 12.82
C LEU A 198 2.38 -23.12 13.04
N VAL A 199 1.30 -22.43 13.44
CA VAL A 199 1.31 -20.95 13.55
C VAL A 199 1.92 -20.44 14.85
N ASN A 200 1.99 -21.25 15.91
CA ASN A 200 2.56 -20.84 17.20
C ASN A 200 4.10 -20.81 17.22
N ASN A 201 4.76 -21.22 16.14
CA ASN A 201 6.21 -21.39 16.10
C ASN A 201 6.95 -20.14 15.55
N ILE A 202 6.32 -18.97 15.53
CA ILE A 202 6.98 -17.72 15.09
C ILE A 202 7.94 -17.22 16.18
N SER A 203 9.21 -17.00 15.81
CA SER A 203 10.28 -16.60 16.73
C SER A 203 10.33 -15.08 16.90
N VAL A 204 10.09 -14.60 18.12
CA VAL A 204 10.23 -13.17 18.47
C VAL A 204 11.68 -12.70 18.31
N THR A 205 12.65 -13.56 18.58
CA THR A 205 14.06 -13.24 18.38
C THR A 205 14.37 -13.01 16.90
N ASP A 206 13.78 -13.81 16.02
CA ASP A 206 13.97 -13.67 14.58
C ASP A 206 13.30 -12.39 14.07
N LEU A 207 12.06 -12.11 14.50
CA LEU A 207 11.38 -10.84 14.22
C LEU A 207 12.22 -9.63 14.63
N LYS A 208 12.79 -9.65 15.84
CA LYS A 208 13.70 -8.60 16.35
C LYS A 208 14.95 -8.43 15.50
N ASN A 209 15.59 -9.53 15.11
CA ASN A 209 16.81 -9.46 14.31
C ASN A 209 16.53 -8.93 12.90
N ASP A 210 15.46 -9.42 12.27
CA ASP A 210 15.08 -9.01 10.92
C ASP A 210 14.69 -7.54 10.88
N ILE A 211 13.88 -7.07 11.83
CA ILE A 211 13.44 -5.68 11.79
C ILE A 211 14.61 -4.74 12.01
N ARG A 212 15.52 -5.06 12.94
CA ARG A 212 16.72 -4.26 13.18
C ARG A 212 17.62 -4.21 11.96
N TYR A 213 17.72 -5.30 11.20
CA TYR A 213 18.43 -5.25 9.93
C TYR A 213 17.73 -4.33 8.93
N LEU A 214 16.41 -4.47 8.79
CA LEU A 214 15.63 -3.70 7.82
C LEU A 214 15.64 -2.20 8.13
N THR A 215 15.57 -1.79 9.41
CA THR A 215 15.59 -0.39 9.88
C THR A 215 17.00 0.22 9.98
N GLY A 216 18.06 -0.57 9.78
CA GLY A 216 19.43 -0.11 9.95
C GLY A 216 19.89 0.01 11.42
N GLU A 217 19.14 -0.54 12.38
CA GLU A 217 19.51 -0.60 13.80
C GLU A 217 20.54 -1.70 14.11
N ASP A 218 20.66 -2.72 13.25
CA ASP A 218 21.74 -3.69 13.29
C ASP A 218 23.01 -3.08 12.66
N PRO A 219 24.16 -3.04 13.37
CA PRO A 219 25.43 -2.59 12.79
C PRO A 219 25.89 -3.34 11.53
N LYS A 220 25.33 -4.52 11.24
CA LYS A 220 25.58 -5.28 10.00
C LYS A 220 24.73 -4.82 8.83
N SER A 221 23.68 -4.04 9.08
CA SER A 221 22.84 -3.49 8.02
C SER A 221 23.48 -2.27 7.39
N ASN A 222 23.50 -2.26 6.06
CA ASN A 222 23.92 -1.10 5.27
C ASN A 222 22.72 -0.27 4.79
N ILE A 223 21.52 -0.53 5.32
CA ILE A 223 20.30 0.19 4.95
C ILE A 223 20.21 1.46 5.79
N LEU A 224 20.40 2.62 5.14
CA LEU A 224 20.18 3.93 5.78
C LEU A 224 18.74 4.42 5.65
N SER A 225 18.07 4.01 4.57
CA SER A 225 16.72 4.41 4.21
C SER A 225 16.11 3.33 3.33
N ARG A 226 14.81 3.11 3.46
CA ARG A 226 14.01 2.32 2.52
C ARG A 226 13.04 3.16 1.71
N HIS A 227 13.23 4.48 1.64
CA HIS A 227 12.52 5.28 0.66
C HIS A 227 12.72 4.72 -0.76
N SER A 228 11.67 4.65 -1.57
CA SER A 228 11.61 3.91 -2.85
C SER A 228 12.70 4.23 -3.89
N PHE A 229 13.36 5.38 -3.75
CA PHE A 229 14.46 5.84 -4.63
C PHE A 229 15.86 5.66 -4.03
N SER A 230 15.95 5.24 -2.77
CA SER A 230 17.23 5.08 -2.10
C SER A 230 17.96 3.81 -2.56
N ASP A 231 19.28 3.77 -2.36
CA ASP A 231 20.02 2.52 -2.57
C ASP A 231 19.65 1.47 -1.51
N GLY A 232 19.31 1.90 -0.29
CA GLY A 232 18.97 1.00 0.81
C GLY A 232 17.72 0.17 0.56
N VAL A 233 16.69 0.71 -0.10
CA VAL A 233 15.51 -0.08 -0.50
C VAL A 233 15.89 -1.20 -1.49
N ARG A 234 16.87 -0.98 -2.38
CA ARG A 234 17.33 -2.04 -3.30
C ARG A 234 18.09 -3.13 -2.56
N VAL A 235 18.89 -2.75 -1.55
CA VAL A 235 19.54 -3.71 -0.64
C VAL A 235 18.48 -4.54 0.09
N ALA A 236 17.41 -3.91 0.59
CA ALA A 236 16.28 -4.61 1.21
C ALA A 236 15.62 -5.61 0.25
N ALA A 237 15.33 -5.20 -0.99
CA ALA A 237 14.71 -6.06 -2.00
C ALA A 237 15.52 -7.34 -2.27
N HIS A 238 16.85 -7.20 -2.45
CA HIS A 238 17.75 -8.33 -2.65
C HIS A 238 17.87 -9.21 -1.40
N TRP A 239 17.88 -8.61 -0.22
CA TRP A 239 17.91 -9.32 1.05
C TRP A 239 16.65 -10.16 1.27
N LEU A 240 15.47 -9.57 1.04
CA LEU A 240 14.17 -10.25 1.11
C LEU A 240 14.10 -11.42 0.15
N LYS A 241 14.45 -11.20 -1.14
CA LYS A 241 14.52 -12.28 -2.14
C LYS A 241 15.40 -13.42 -1.65
N GLY A 242 16.59 -13.11 -1.14
CA GLY A 242 17.51 -14.11 -0.61
C GLY A 242 16.86 -14.91 0.52
N LEU A 243 16.28 -14.25 1.53
CA LEU A 243 15.63 -14.92 2.66
C LEU A 243 14.51 -15.87 2.21
N PHE A 244 13.65 -15.44 1.29
CA PHE A 244 12.56 -16.26 0.77
C PHE A 244 13.05 -17.44 -0.09
N GLU A 245 14.13 -17.29 -0.86
CA GLU A 245 14.69 -18.41 -1.61
C GLU A 245 15.30 -19.47 -0.69
N HIS A 246 15.91 -19.06 0.43
CA HIS A 246 16.43 -20.00 1.43
C HIS A 246 15.34 -20.83 2.11
N THR A 247 14.08 -20.40 2.05
CA THR A 247 12.93 -21.14 2.58
C THR A 247 12.25 -22.02 1.52
N GLY A 248 12.80 -22.09 0.31
CA GLY A 248 12.30 -22.94 -0.78
C GLY A 248 11.33 -22.25 -1.75
N ALA A 249 11.13 -20.93 -1.63
CA ALA A 249 10.34 -20.18 -2.61
C ALA A 249 11.12 -19.99 -3.92
N THR A 250 10.38 -19.86 -5.03
CA THR A 250 10.94 -19.31 -6.28
C THR A 250 10.61 -17.82 -6.34
N CYS A 251 11.63 -16.98 -6.47
CA CYS A 251 11.47 -15.53 -6.36
C CYS A 251 11.95 -14.76 -7.60
N GLU A 252 11.26 -13.67 -7.91
CA GLU A 252 11.69 -12.67 -8.88
C GLU A 252 11.67 -11.25 -8.30
N LEU A 253 12.58 -10.41 -8.79
CA LEU A 253 12.48 -8.97 -8.62
C LEU A 253 11.76 -8.42 -9.84
N SER A 254 10.54 -7.89 -9.66
CA SER A 254 9.69 -7.40 -10.74
C SER A 254 9.72 -5.87 -10.81
N PRO A 255 10.46 -5.26 -11.77
CA PRO A 255 10.49 -3.82 -11.95
C PRO A 255 9.18 -3.34 -12.58
N PHE A 256 8.55 -2.32 -12.00
CA PHE A 256 7.30 -1.75 -12.50
C PHE A 256 7.46 -0.31 -13.03
N LEU A 257 8.41 0.46 -12.51
CA LEU A 257 8.64 1.84 -12.93
C LEU A 257 10.12 2.22 -12.81
N SER A 258 10.65 2.89 -13.85
CA SER A 258 12.05 3.29 -13.89
C SER A 258 12.40 4.26 -12.75
N GLY A 259 13.43 3.91 -11.98
CA GLY A 259 13.93 4.65 -10.83
C GLY A 259 13.50 4.08 -9.48
N PHE A 260 12.37 3.35 -9.44
CA PHE A 260 11.89 2.68 -8.22
C PHE A 260 12.65 1.38 -7.96
N ALA A 261 12.64 0.93 -6.71
CA ALA A 261 12.99 -0.44 -6.36
C ALA A 261 11.95 -1.43 -6.94
N PRO A 262 12.33 -2.67 -7.28
CA PRO A 262 11.40 -3.65 -7.84
C PRO A 262 10.49 -4.25 -6.76
N ASN A 263 9.33 -4.78 -7.13
CA ASN A 263 8.58 -5.65 -6.22
C ASN A 263 9.36 -6.96 -6.01
N VAL A 264 9.25 -7.57 -4.84
CA VAL A 264 9.78 -8.91 -4.56
C VAL A 264 8.63 -9.90 -4.56
N ILE A 265 8.56 -10.77 -5.57
CA ILE A 265 7.47 -11.72 -5.75
C ILE A 265 8.01 -13.13 -5.56
N CYS A 266 7.54 -13.85 -4.54
CA CYS A 266 8.03 -15.17 -4.17
C CYS A 266 6.90 -16.18 -4.10
N SER A 267 7.05 -17.32 -4.76
CA SER A 267 5.99 -18.33 -4.90
C SER A 267 6.40 -19.70 -4.35
N TYR A 268 5.47 -20.36 -3.67
CA TYR A 268 5.52 -21.78 -3.34
C TYR A 268 4.47 -22.53 -4.18
N PRO A 269 4.87 -23.54 -4.96
CA PRO A 269 3.94 -24.24 -5.84
C PRO A 269 2.99 -25.14 -5.05
N ALA A 270 1.76 -25.28 -5.56
CA ALA A 270 0.81 -26.26 -5.06
C ALA A 270 1.29 -27.71 -5.29
N THR A 271 0.87 -28.64 -4.43
CA THR A 271 1.13 -30.08 -4.61
C THR A 271 0.19 -30.73 -5.62
N VAL A 272 -0.86 -30.02 -6.04
CA VAL A 272 -1.85 -30.48 -7.02
C VAL A 272 -1.86 -29.51 -8.20
N ASN A 273 -2.32 -29.99 -9.36
CA ASN A 273 -2.42 -29.14 -10.54
C ASN A 273 -3.57 -28.13 -10.39
N THR A 274 -3.25 -26.90 -10.02
CA THR A 274 -4.20 -25.79 -9.88
C THR A 274 -3.54 -24.45 -10.22
N THR A 275 -4.34 -23.52 -10.71
CA THR A 275 -3.96 -22.10 -10.90
C THR A 275 -4.35 -21.23 -9.71
N GLU A 276 -5.12 -21.76 -8.76
CA GLU A 276 -5.56 -21.01 -7.60
C GLU A 276 -4.37 -20.58 -6.73
N THR A 277 -4.40 -19.33 -6.30
CA THR A 277 -3.32 -18.72 -5.52
C THR A 277 -3.86 -18.01 -4.27
N ILE A 278 -3.16 -18.15 -3.15
CA ILE A 278 -3.30 -17.31 -1.96
C ILE A 278 -2.14 -16.32 -1.97
N LEU A 279 -2.44 -15.03 -1.89
CA LEU A 279 -1.43 -13.98 -1.82
C LEU A 279 -1.41 -13.37 -0.42
N VAL A 280 -0.22 -13.26 0.17
CA VAL A 280 0.00 -12.45 1.38
C VAL A 280 1.09 -11.45 1.06
N SER A 281 0.89 -10.19 1.44
CA SER A 281 1.84 -9.14 1.13
C SER A 281 2.03 -8.14 2.24
N ALA A 282 3.05 -7.30 2.04
CA ALA A 282 3.46 -6.16 2.82
C ALA A 282 4.17 -5.20 1.87
N HIS A 283 4.37 -3.94 2.24
CA HIS A 283 5.32 -3.09 1.53
C HIS A 283 6.63 -3.00 2.30
N TYR A 284 7.73 -2.87 1.57
CA TYR A 284 9.06 -2.83 2.17
C TYR A 284 9.77 -1.49 1.95
N ASP A 285 9.19 -0.61 1.11
CA ASP A 285 9.54 0.80 1.13
C ASP A 285 8.94 1.52 2.34
N SER A 286 9.44 2.71 2.61
CA SER A 286 9.00 3.50 3.78
C SER A 286 9.21 4.98 3.52
N ARG A 287 8.51 5.82 4.27
CA ARG A 287 8.70 7.26 4.30
C ARG A 287 9.34 7.75 5.60
N GLY A 288 10.05 8.87 5.51
CA GLY A 288 10.73 9.53 6.64
C GLY A 288 10.07 10.84 7.01
N SER A 289 10.59 11.52 8.03
CA SER A 289 10.07 12.83 8.42
C SER A 289 10.16 13.84 7.27
N PHE A 290 9.30 14.85 7.30
CA PHE A 290 9.35 15.95 6.34
C PHE A 290 10.76 16.55 6.23
N GLY A 291 11.30 16.58 5.00
CA GLY A 291 12.61 17.17 4.70
C GLY A 291 13.82 16.29 5.01
N THR A 292 13.65 15.00 5.33
CA THR A 292 14.75 14.06 5.53
C THR A 292 14.64 12.85 4.62
N THR A 293 15.78 12.36 4.14
CA THR A 293 15.88 11.16 3.32
C THR A 293 15.99 9.88 4.15
N ARG A 294 16.11 9.98 5.48
CA ARG A 294 16.16 8.83 6.39
C ARG A 294 14.75 8.30 6.63
N ALA A 295 14.42 7.16 6.04
CA ALA A 295 13.15 6.48 6.21
C ALA A 295 13.42 5.05 6.68
N PRO A 296 13.43 4.78 8.00
CA PRO A 296 13.68 3.45 8.51
C PRO A 296 12.41 2.60 8.60
N GLY A 297 11.20 3.15 8.69
CA GLY A 297 9.94 2.39 8.65
C GLY A 297 9.90 1.13 9.51
N GLY A 298 10.21 1.23 10.80
CA GLY A 298 10.19 0.08 11.71
C GLY A 298 8.83 -0.60 11.75
N ASP A 299 7.79 0.17 12.02
CA ASP A 299 6.42 -0.34 12.03
C ASP A 299 5.79 -0.27 10.66
N ASP A 300 6.02 0.84 9.93
CA ASP A 300 5.43 1.18 8.63
C ASP A 300 6.45 1.07 7.48
N ASP A 301 6.50 -0.02 6.71
CA ASP A 301 5.88 -1.33 6.99
C ASP A 301 6.95 -2.43 7.18
N GLY A 302 7.95 -2.09 7.99
CA GLY A 302 8.95 -3.06 8.40
C GLY A 302 8.31 -4.23 9.15
N SER A 303 7.27 -3.96 9.95
CA SER A 303 6.57 -4.95 10.76
C SER A 303 5.83 -6.00 9.90
N GLY A 304 5.07 -5.58 8.88
CA GLY A 304 4.44 -6.47 7.90
C GLY A 304 5.47 -7.22 7.07
N THR A 305 6.54 -6.54 6.64
CA THR A 305 7.64 -7.16 5.89
C THR A 305 8.30 -8.32 6.67
N VAL A 306 8.59 -8.14 7.96
CA VAL A 306 9.18 -9.22 8.78
C VAL A 306 8.17 -10.30 9.17
N ALA A 307 6.87 -10.00 9.15
CA ALA A 307 5.83 -11.02 9.25
C ALA A 307 5.88 -11.96 8.03
N LEU A 308 6.04 -11.45 6.80
CA LEU A 308 6.23 -12.30 5.62
C LEU A 308 7.46 -13.20 5.75
N ILE A 309 8.60 -12.67 6.21
CA ILE A 309 9.82 -13.46 6.45
C ILE A 309 9.54 -14.58 7.46
N SER A 310 8.82 -14.28 8.53
CA SER A 310 8.46 -15.27 9.56
C SER A 310 7.55 -16.37 9.04
N ILE A 311 6.58 -16.03 8.18
CA ILE A 311 5.71 -17.00 7.50
C ILE A 311 6.56 -17.91 6.62
N ALA A 312 7.46 -17.35 5.81
CA ALA A 312 8.36 -18.12 4.96
C ALA A 312 9.25 -19.10 5.76
N ARG A 313 9.84 -18.65 6.87
CA ARG A 313 10.63 -19.52 7.75
C ARG A 313 9.79 -20.61 8.41
N ALA A 314 8.54 -20.31 8.80
CA ALA A 314 7.63 -21.30 9.34
C ALA A 314 7.28 -22.38 8.30
N ILE A 315 7.03 -21.99 7.04
CA ILE A 315 6.83 -22.93 5.93
C ILE A 315 8.02 -23.88 5.80
N ALA A 316 9.24 -23.34 5.68
CA ALA A 316 10.44 -24.15 5.50
C ALA A 316 10.72 -25.09 6.69
N ARG A 317 10.61 -24.58 7.91
CA ARG A 317 10.93 -25.35 9.12
C ARG A 317 9.92 -26.48 9.36
N THR A 318 8.64 -26.25 9.08
CA THR A 318 7.59 -27.26 9.27
C THR A 318 7.51 -28.24 8.10
N GLY A 319 8.01 -27.85 6.92
CA GLY A 319 7.88 -28.63 5.70
C GLY A 319 6.44 -28.74 5.20
N VAL A 320 5.55 -27.86 5.68
CA VAL A 320 4.14 -27.83 5.24
C VAL A 320 4.05 -27.56 3.74
N THR A 321 3.17 -28.28 3.06
CA THR A 321 2.88 -28.09 1.64
C THR A 321 1.41 -27.73 1.43
N PHE A 322 1.09 -27.13 0.29
CA PHE A 322 -0.22 -26.51 0.06
C PHE A 322 -0.96 -27.10 -1.15
N LYS A 323 -2.30 -27.14 -1.08
CA LYS A 323 -3.14 -27.54 -2.23
C LYS A 323 -3.36 -26.40 -3.23
N LYS A 324 -2.98 -25.17 -2.87
CA LYS A 324 -2.99 -23.98 -3.74
C LYS A 324 -1.62 -23.33 -3.74
N ASN A 325 -1.34 -22.53 -4.76
CA ASN A 325 -0.09 -21.78 -4.82
C ASN A 325 -0.10 -20.72 -3.72
N ILE A 326 1.04 -20.49 -3.08
CA ILE A 326 1.22 -19.41 -2.13
C ILE A 326 2.13 -18.36 -2.77
N GLN A 327 1.74 -17.10 -2.73
CA GLN A 327 2.58 -15.97 -3.08
C GLN A 327 2.81 -15.10 -1.85
N LEU A 328 4.09 -14.86 -1.54
CA LEU A 328 4.52 -13.83 -0.61
C LEU A 328 5.10 -12.68 -1.43
N CYS A 329 4.47 -11.52 -1.37
CA CYS A 329 4.85 -10.36 -2.16
C CYS A 329 5.26 -9.20 -1.24
N ALA A 330 6.47 -8.65 -1.43
CA ALA A 330 6.87 -7.39 -0.81
C ALA A 330 6.87 -6.29 -1.88
N PHE A 331 6.01 -5.28 -1.71
CA PHE A 331 5.84 -4.21 -2.68
C PHE A 331 6.74 -3.01 -2.38
N ALA A 332 7.17 -2.33 -3.44
CA ALA A 332 7.79 -1.00 -3.34
C ALA A 332 6.85 0.06 -3.93
N GLY A 333 7.04 1.31 -3.54
CA GLY A 333 6.25 2.43 -4.03
C GLY A 333 4.85 2.52 -3.44
N GLU A 334 4.59 1.86 -2.30
CA GLU A 334 3.33 2.02 -1.56
C GLU A 334 3.16 3.49 -1.17
N GLU A 335 4.22 4.04 -0.58
CA GLU A 335 4.29 5.38 0.02
C GLU A 335 4.15 6.51 -1.01
N GLN A 336 4.35 6.19 -2.30
CA GLN A 336 4.18 7.11 -3.43
C GLN A 336 2.85 6.88 -4.19
N GLY A 337 1.91 6.15 -3.57
CA GLY A 337 0.56 5.93 -4.07
C GLY A 337 0.34 4.55 -4.67
N LEU A 338 0.76 3.49 -3.97
CA LEU A 338 0.50 2.08 -4.31
C LEU A 338 1.09 1.66 -5.66
N LEU A 339 2.18 2.29 -6.11
CA LEU A 339 2.64 2.17 -7.50
C LEU A 339 3.07 0.75 -7.85
N GLY A 340 3.79 0.07 -6.95
CA GLY A 340 4.24 -1.31 -7.16
C GLY A 340 3.09 -2.30 -7.16
N SER A 341 2.19 -2.23 -6.17
CA SER A 341 1.05 -3.15 -6.09
C SER A 341 0.02 -2.91 -7.18
N ARG A 342 -0.24 -1.66 -7.61
CA ARG A 342 -1.11 -1.35 -8.75
C ARG A 342 -0.57 -1.92 -10.06
N ALA A 343 0.74 -1.83 -10.27
CA ALA A 343 1.35 -2.43 -11.45
C ALA A 343 1.21 -3.96 -11.45
N TYR A 344 1.50 -4.60 -10.31
CA TYR A 344 1.43 -6.05 -10.20
C TYR A 344 -0.02 -6.58 -10.24
N ALA A 345 -0.97 -5.92 -9.58
CA ALA A 345 -2.38 -6.30 -9.63
C ALA A 345 -2.95 -6.19 -11.06
N ARG A 346 -2.57 -5.15 -11.81
CA ARG A 346 -2.94 -5.00 -13.23
C ARG A 346 -2.36 -6.13 -14.07
N GLU A 347 -1.08 -6.43 -13.90
CA GLU A 347 -0.41 -7.52 -14.60
C GLU A 347 -1.08 -8.88 -14.31
N MET A 348 -1.40 -9.15 -13.04
CA MET A 348 -2.14 -10.35 -12.62
C MET A 348 -3.51 -10.43 -13.28
N ARG A 349 -4.21 -9.30 -13.39
CA ARG A 349 -5.51 -9.23 -14.06
C ARG A 349 -5.41 -9.51 -15.56
N GLU A 350 -4.42 -8.92 -16.23
CA GLU A 350 -4.14 -9.12 -17.65
C GLU A 350 -3.78 -10.59 -17.96
N LYS A 351 -3.05 -11.24 -17.05
CA LYS A 351 -2.70 -12.67 -17.14
C LYS A 351 -3.86 -13.61 -16.77
N GLY A 352 -5.00 -13.08 -16.31
CA GLY A 352 -6.15 -13.89 -15.89
C GLY A 352 -5.88 -14.71 -14.62
N ALA A 353 -5.09 -14.17 -13.68
CA ALA A 353 -4.76 -14.84 -12.43
C ALA A 353 -6.00 -15.23 -11.62
N ASP A 354 -5.93 -16.37 -10.92
CA ASP A 354 -7.01 -16.91 -10.09
C ASP A 354 -6.64 -16.77 -8.60
N LEU A 355 -6.77 -15.55 -8.06
CA LEU A 355 -6.56 -15.30 -6.64
C LEU A 355 -7.81 -15.73 -5.85
N THR A 356 -7.65 -16.70 -4.95
CA THR A 356 -8.71 -17.05 -3.99
C THR A 356 -8.92 -15.91 -3.00
N LEU A 357 -7.81 -15.37 -2.48
CA LEU A 357 -7.79 -14.18 -1.64
C LEU A 357 -6.39 -13.57 -1.59
N MET A 358 -6.35 -12.30 -1.24
CA MET A 358 -5.16 -11.52 -0.93
C MET A 358 -5.29 -10.88 0.46
N VAL A 359 -4.24 -10.95 1.28
CA VAL A 359 -4.17 -10.27 2.58
C VAL A 359 -2.93 -9.37 2.61
N GLN A 360 -3.13 -8.07 2.79
CA GLN A 360 -2.06 -7.12 3.07
C GLN A 360 -1.82 -7.06 4.58
N ALA A 361 -0.57 -7.21 5.01
CA ALA A 361 -0.10 -6.79 6.31
C ALA A 361 0.54 -5.41 6.15
N ASP A 362 0.10 -4.44 6.93
CA ASP A 362 0.69 -3.10 6.92
C ASP A 362 0.48 -2.48 8.30
N MET A 363 1.59 -2.18 8.99
CA MET A 363 1.71 -1.80 10.40
C MET A 363 1.08 -2.81 11.35
N LEU A 364 1.92 -3.57 12.05
CA LEU A 364 1.49 -4.70 12.88
C LEU A 364 1.99 -4.60 14.33
N ALA A 365 2.90 -3.68 14.63
CA ALA A 365 3.71 -3.76 15.84
C ALA A 365 3.38 -2.72 16.90
N TYR A 366 2.65 -1.65 16.62
CA TYR A 366 2.39 -0.63 17.62
C TYR A 366 1.03 -0.77 18.31
N HIS A 367 1.04 -0.53 19.62
CA HIS A 367 -0.17 -0.15 20.34
C HIS A 367 0.19 0.84 21.45
N LYS A 368 -0.76 1.71 21.81
CA LYS A 368 -0.54 2.70 22.86
C LYS A 368 -0.40 2.00 24.22
N ALA A 369 0.45 2.54 25.08
CA ALA A 369 0.61 2.03 26.44
C ALA A 369 -0.75 1.95 27.17
N GLY A 370 -1.06 0.78 27.71
CA GLY A 370 -2.33 0.49 28.39
C GLY A 370 -3.46 -0.01 27.49
N GLU A 371 -3.31 0.03 26.16
CA GLU A 371 -4.20 -0.68 25.25
C GLU A 371 -3.83 -2.17 25.17
N PRO A 372 -4.81 -3.08 25.02
CA PRO A 372 -4.50 -4.47 24.72
C PRO A 372 -3.95 -4.60 23.30
N PRO A 373 -3.26 -5.72 22.98
CA PRO A 373 -2.96 -6.08 21.61
C PRO A 373 -4.21 -6.14 20.76
N GLN A 374 -4.14 -5.64 19.53
CA GLN A 374 -5.29 -5.45 18.67
C GLN A 374 -5.06 -5.98 17.25
N LEU A 375 -6.16 -6.11 16.51
CA LEU A 375 -6.15 -6.35 15.08
C LEU A 375 -7.24 -5.47 14.45
N GLY A 376 -6.81 -4.49 13.68
CA GLY A 376 -7.65 -3.67 12.81
C GLY A 376 -7.88 -4.34 11.46
N LEU A 377 -9.13 -4.31 11.01
CA LEU A 377 -9.56 -4.72 9.69
C LEU A 377 -10.18 -3.52 8.95
N PRO A 378 -10.04 -3.40 7.63
CA PRO A 378 -10.45 -2.18 6.92
C PRO A 378 -11.97 -1.95 7.03
N GLU A 379 -12.37 -0.74 7.46
CA GLU A 379 -13.78 -0.29 7.41
C GLU A 379 -14.29 -0.12 5.97
N VAL A 380 -13.37 0.30 5.09
CA VAL A 380 -13.63 0.62 3.68
C VAL A 380 -12.62 -0.08 2.80
N ILE A 381 -12.99 -0.34 1.54
CA ILE A 381 -12.11 -0.95 0.51
C ILE A 381 -11.61 -2.33 0.92
N GLY A 382 -12.34 -3.35 0.51
CA GLY A 382 -12.00 -4.73 0.79
C GLY A 382 -13.18 -5.63 0.54
N THR A 383 -12.92 -6.94 0.47
CA THR A 383 -13.96 -7.94 0.29
C THR A 383 -14.47 -8.40 1.65
N PRO A 384 -15.73 -8.10 2.03
CA PRO A 384 -16.24 -8.38 3.37
C PRO A 384 -16.08 -9.83 3.81
N GLU A 385 -16.24 -10.78 2.90
CA GLU A 385 -16.06 -12.21 3.18
C GLU A 385 -14.60 -12.57 3.50
N VAL A 386 -13.62 -11.95 2.84
CA VAL A 386 -12.20 -12.16 3.15
C VAL A 386 -11.88 -11.55 4.51
N THR A 387 -12.39 -10.34 4.77
CA THR A 387 -12.26 -9.66 6.06
C THR A 387 -12.84 -10.50 7.20
N GLN A 388 -14.06 -11.05 7.02
CA GLN A 388 -14.69 -11.92 8.02
C GLN A 388 -13.91 -13.20 8.25
N LEU A 389 -13.32 -13.78 7.20
CA LEU A 389 -12.50 -14.99 7.32
C LEU A 389 -11.26 -14.72 8.18
N VAL A 390 -10.56 -13.63 7.89
CA VAL A 390 -9.39 -13.19 8.67
C VAL A 390 -9.78 -12.90 10.12
N ALA A 391 -10.90 -12.21 10.36
CA ALA A 391 -11.41 -11.93 11.70
C ALA A 391 -11.64 -13.22 12.50
N ASN A 392 -12.37 -14.17 11.91
CA ASN A 392 -12.74 -15.43 12.56
C ASN A 392 -11.50 -16.28 12.90
N LEU A 393 -10.58 -16.40 11.96
CA LEU A 393 -9.36 -17.19 12.16
C LEU A 393 -8.42 -16.51 13.16
N SER A 394 -8.32 -15.18 13.14
CA SER A 394 -7.53 -14.45 14.14
C SER A 394 -8.11 -14.64 15.54
N ALA A 395 -9.43 -14.58 15.71
CA ALA A 395 -10.07 -14.86 16.99
C ALA A 395 -9.86 -16.30 17.49
N ILE A 396 -9.71 -17.28 16.58
CA ILE A 396 -9.46 -18.69 16.93
C ILE A 396 -7.99 -18.93 17.33
N TYR A 397 -7.04 -18.37 16.56
CA TYR A 397 -5.61 -18.70 16.69
C TYR A 397 -4.78 -17.63 17.41
N SER A 398 -5.34 -16.43 17.62
CA SER A 398 -4.77 -15.30 18.35
C SER A 398 -5.81 -14.67 19.29
N PRO A 399 -6.41 -15.43 20.23
CA PRO A 399 -7.46 -14.93 21.13
C PRO A 399 -7.02 -13.77 22.05
N GLU A 400 -5.71 -13.52 22.14
CA GLU A 400 -5.13 -12.36 22.81
C GLU A 400 -5.40 -11.03 22.08
N LEU A 401 -5.72 -11.05 20.79
CA LEU A 401 -5.97 -9.85 19.99
C LEU A 401 -7.43 -9.39 20.14
N THR A 402 -7.62 -8.11 20.40
CA THR A 402 -8.93 -7.47 20.25
C THR A 402 -9.15 -7.13 18.78
N VAL A 403 -10.00 -7.91 18.11
CA VAL A 403 -10.32 -7.73 16.69
C VAL A 403 -11.42 -6.68 16.51
N GLY A 404 -11.21 -5.73 15.62
CA GLY A 404 -12.20 -4.73 15.26
C GLY A 404 -11.91 -4.12 13.89
N PHE A 405 -12.57 -3.01 13.60
CA PHE A 405 -12.37 -2.28 12.36
C PHE A 405 -11.46 -1.06 12.55
N THR A 406 -10.82 -0.65 11.48
CA THR A 406 -9.96 0.53 11.43
C THR A 406 -10.36 1.47 10.29
N ALA A 407 -10.34 2.77 10.59
CA ALA A 407 -10.42 3.84 9.61
C ALA A 407 -9.05 4.20 9.01
N ALA A 408 -7.96 3.56 9.48
CA ALA A 408 -6.66 3.63 8.84
C ALA A 408 -6.81 3.06 7.42
N CYS A 409 -6.64 3.93 6.45
CA CYS A 409 -6.84 3.60 5.05
C CYS A 409 -5.81 4.36 4.21
N CYS A 410 -5.26 3.73 3.18
CA CYS A 410 -5.32 2.31 2.82
C CYS A 410 -3.92 1.89 2.40
N SER A 411 -3.80 0.63 1.95
CA SER A 411 -2.55 -0.01 1.59
C SER A 411 -2.74 -0.87 0.33
N ASP A 412 -1.76 -1.71 -0.01
CA ASP A 412 -1.70 -2.44 -1.28
C ASP A 412 -2.90 -3.35 -1.57
N HIS A 413 -3.69 -3.74 -0.56
CA HIS A 413 -4.94 -4.49 -0.76
C HIS A 413 -5.94 -3.75 -1.66
N GLN A 414 -5.93 -2.42 -1.63
CA GLN A 414 -6.74 -1.57 -2.50
C GLN A 414 -6.44 -1.86 -3.97
N SER A 415 -5.16 -1.99 -4.34
CA SER A 415 -4.72 -2.26 -5.71
C SER A 415 -5.33 -3.55 -6.27
N PHE A 416 -5.44 -4.59 -5.44
CA PHE A 416 -6.05 -5.86 -5.82
C PHE A 416 -7.57 -5.78 -5.87
N HIS A 417 -8.17 -5.10 -4.90
CA HIS A 417 -9.63 -4.90 -4.87
C HIS A 417 -10.12 -4.09 -6.08
N GLU A 418 -9.38 -3.04 -6.49
CA GLU A 418 -9.65 -2.25 -7.70
C GLU A 418 -9.60 -3.08 -8.99
N GLN A 419 -8.84 -4.18 -8.99
CA GLN A 419 -8.75 -5.12 -10.12
C GLN A 419 -9.75 -6.29 -10.03
N GLY A 420 -10.67 -6.26 -9.07
CA GLY A 420 -11.70 -7.28 -8.88
C GLY A 420 -11.20 -8.56 -8.20
N PHE A 421 -10.07 -8.51 -7.48
CA PHE A 421 -9.61 -9.64 -6.68
C PHE A 421 -10.18 -9.58 -5.25
N PRO A 422 -10.50 -10.73 -4.62
CA PRO A 422 -10.86 -10.76 -3.21
C PRO A 422 -9.66 -10.34 -2.35
N ALA A 423 -9.76 -9.23 -1.62
CA ALA A 423 -8.63 -8.65 -0.89
C ALA A 423 -9.05 -8.04 0.45
N THR A 424 -8.15 -8.03 1.43
CA THR A 424 -8.31 -7.33 2.72
C THR A 424 -6.96 -6.92 3.31
N GLN A 425 -6.98 -6.17 4.40
CA GLN A 425 -5.81 -5.76 5.18
C GLN A 425 -5.91 -6.25 6.62
N VAL A 426 -4.76 -6.49 7.24
CA VAL A 426 -4.58 -6.55 8.69
C VAL A 426 -3.70 -5.37 9.12
N PHE A 427 -4.15 -4.69 10.18
CA PHE A 427 -3.51 -3.52 10.78
C PHE A 427 -3.41 -3.73 12.30
N GLU A 428 -2.47 -3.07 12.94
CA GLU A 428 -2.16 -3.22 14.37
C GLU A 428 -3.27 -2.85 15.34
N ARG A 429 -4.24 -2.03 14.92
CA ARG A 429 -5.21 -1.43 15.86
C ARG A 429 -6.63 -1.34 15.33
N ALA A 430 -7.60 -1.69 16.19
CA ALA A 430 -9.02 -1.46 15.94
C ALA A 430 -9.40 0.01 16.22
N GLY A 431 -9.00 0.90 15.33
CA GLY A 431 -9.21 2.34 15.44
C GLY A 431 -8.24 3.13 14.56
N PRO A 432 -8.14 4.46 14.72
CA PRO A 432 -7.21 5.28 13.95
C PRO A 432 -5.74 4.93 14.27
N ILE A 433 -4.84 5.37 13.40
CA ILE A 433 -3.39 5.34 13.61
C ILE A 433 -3.06 6.19 14.85
N VAL A 434 -2.35 5.58 15.79
CA VAL A 434 -1.93 6.19 17.07
C VAL A 434 -0.42 6.13 17.28
N ASP A 435 0.32 5.56 16.33
CA ASP A 435 1.76 5.56 16.37
C ASP A 435 2.32 6.97 16.13
N PRO A 436 2.99 7.60 17.11
CA PRO A 436 3.60 8.91 16.92
C PRO A 436 4.78 8.91 15.94
N MET A 437 5.27 7.72 15.56
CA MET A 437 6.36 7.57 14.58
C MET A 437 5.87 7.26 13.17
N TYR A 438 4.55 7.18 12.92
CA TYR A 438 3.99 7.03 11.59
C TYR A 438 4.56 8.08 10.60
N HIS A 439 5.07 7.64 9.43
CA HIS A 439 5.81 8.46 8.47
C HIS A 439 6.92 9.34 9.09
N ASN A 440 7.63 8.85 10.10
CA ASN A 440 8.68 9.57 10.80
C ASN A 440 10.03 8.84 10.72
N SER A 441 11.12 9.59 10.64
CA SER A 441 12.47 9.02 10.71
C SER A 441 12.78 8.36 12.06
N GLY A 442 11.98 8.61 13.11
CA GLY A 442 12.05 7.94 14.39
C GLY A 442 11.36 6.57 14.43
N ASP A 443 10.72 6.13 13.34
CA ASP A 443 10.09 4.82 13.26
C ASP A 443 11.15 3.70 13.26
N LEU A 444 11.46 3.22 14.45
CA LEU A 444 12.46 2.20 14.77
C LEU A 444 11.80 1.14 15.64
N SER A 445 12.46 -0.02 15.76
CA SER A 445 11.92 -1.15 16.53
C SER A 445 12.23 -1.10 18.02
N ASP A 446 13.28 -0.39 18.44
CA ASP A 446 13.65 -0.20 19.85
C ASP A 446 13.01 1.07 20.44
N ARG A 447 11.68 1.04 20.65
CA ARG A 447 10.91 2.14 21.22
C ARG A 447 9.69 1.66 22.02
N GLU A 448 9.18 2.54 22.87
CA GLU A 448 7.94 2.28 23.60
C GLU A 448 6.76 2.12 22.63
N GLY A 449 5.89 1.16 22.91
CA GLY A 449 4.72 0.83 22.10
C GLY A 449 4.97 -0.17 20.99
N TYR A 450 6.21 -0.38 20.55
CA TYR A 450 6.56 -1.43 19.58
C TYR A 450 6.54 -2.81 20.25
N ASP A 451 5.47 -3.56 20.05
CA ASP A 451 5.19 -4.87 20.65
C ASP A 451 5.39 -6.02 19.66
N PHE A 452 6.49 -6.76 19.88
CA PHE A 452 6.80 -7.96 19.12
C PHE A 452 5.83 -9.12 19.37
N GLU A 453 5.13 -9.15 20.51
CA GLU A 453 4.14 -10.19 20.80
C GLU A 453 2.86 -9.95 19.98
N GLN A 454 2.39 -8.70 19.89
CA GLN A 454 1.32 -8.32 18.96
C GLN A 454 1.70 -8.66 17.51
N LEU A 455 2.86 -8.21 17.04
CA LEU A 455 3.37 -8.52 15.70
C LEU A 455 3.38 -10.04 15.44
N ARG A 456 3.90 -10.83 16.39
CA ARG A 456 3.89 -12.30 16.29
C ARG A 456 2.47 -12.85 16.16
N SER A 457 1.54 -12.33 16.95
CA SER A 457 0.14 -12.79 16.98
C SER A 457 -0.63 -12.44 15.70
N ILE A 458 -0.37 -11.29 15.10
CA ILE A 458 -0.96 -10.92 13.79
C ILE A 458 -0.29 -11.71 12.65
N ALA A 459 1.02 -11.97 12.74
CA ALA A 459 1.78 -12.74 11.75
C ALA A 459 1.38 -14.24 11.67
N LYS A 460 0.54 -14.75 12.58
CA LYS A 460 0.04 -16.13 12.53
C LYS A 460 -0.78 -16.35 11.25
N PHE A 461 -0.23 -17.12 10.32
CA PHE A 461 -0.76 -17.36 8.97
C PHE A 461 -1.87 -18.43 8.91
N ALA A 462 -2.76 -18.46 9.91
CA ALA A 462 -3.86 -19.44 9.95
C ALA A 462 -4.80 -19.30 8.74
N THR A 463 -5.09 -18.06 8.31
CA THR A 463 -5.87 -17.77 7.09
C THR A 463 -5.26 -18.41 5.85
N LEU A 464 -3.93 -18.35 5.71
CA LEU A 464 -3.22 -18.98 4.60
C LEU A 464 -3.43 -20.49 4.61
N LEU A 465 -3.24 -21.14 5.77
CA LEU A 465 -3.41 -22.60 5.90
C LEU A 465 -4.83 -23.07 5.58
N HIS A 466 -5.85 -22.40 6.13
CA HIS A 466 -7.26 -22.73 5.89
C HIS A 466 -7.67 -22.48 4.43
N ALA A 467 -7.25 -21.37 3.84
CA ALA A 467 -7.65 -21.00 2.49
C ALA A 467 -6.92 -21.80 1.40
N ALA A 468 -5.66 -22.15 1.63
CA ALA A 468 -4.84 -22.92 0.70
C ALA A 468 -5.15 -24.41 0.73
N GLY A 469 -5.56 -24.93 1.90
CA GLY A 469 -5.47 -26.36 2.21
C GLY A 469 -4.00 -26.80 2.33
N TYR A 470 -3.72 -27.71 3.24
CA TYR A 470 -2.33 -28.05 3.59
C TYR A 470 -2.13 -29.54 3.90
N ASP A 471 -0.90 -30.00 3.76
CA ASP A 471 -0.42 -31.29 4.27
C ASP A 471 0.85 -31.05 5.09
N VAL A 472 1.01 -31.81 6.18
CA VAL A 472 2.19 -31.74 7.05
C VAL A 472 2.92 -33.09 6.97
N PRO A 473 4.26 -33.11 6.82
CA PRO A 473 5.03 -34.34 6.86
C PRO A 473 4.79 -35.12 8.17
N GLU A 474 4.79 -36.45 8.13
CA GLU A 474 4.60 -37.30 9.32
C GLU A 474 5.59 -37.00 10.45
N SER A 475 6.77 -36.45 10.14
CA SER A 475 7.79 -36.06 11.12
C SER A 475 7.50 -34.74 11.86
N ALA A 476 6.49 -33.98 11.43
CA ALA A 476 6.10 -32.68 11.98
C ALA A 476 4.71 -32.69 12.65
N GLN A 477 4.04 -33.85 12.68
CA GLN A 477 2.86 -34.14 13.51
C GLN A 477 3.30 -34.66 14.88
#